data_AF-S2XJB9-F1
#
_entry.id   AF-S2XJB9-F1
#
_cell.length_a   1.000
_cell.length_b   1.000
_cell.length_c   1.000
_cell.angle_alpha   90.00
_cell.angle_beta   90.00
_cell.angle_gamma   90.00
#
_symmetry.space_group_name_H-M   'P 1'
#
loop_
_entity.id
_entity.type
_entity.pdbx_description
1 polymer ?
#
loop_
_entity_poly.entity_id
_entity_poly.type
_entity_poly.pdbx_seq_one_letter_code
_entity_poly.pdbx_strand_id
1 'polypeptide(L)'
;MLVFQELVQKNEYMYAVDWQFPGYWVNPRLEFPKSEFDEWTLPIFPNGDYYFFIHNNFEWGLLGHPWEETLTIFGEKLIKGFEKHQPRMFQKILR
;
A
#
# COMPACT_ATOMS: atom_id res chain seq x y z
N MET A 1 -5.60 -3.86 -3.45
CA MET A 1 -6.50 -3.10 -2.54
C MET A 1 -7.44 -2.23 -3.38
N LEU A 2 -8.75 -2.21 -3.07
CA LEU A 2 -9.77 -1.51 -3.86
C LEU A 2 -9.46 -0.02 -4.07
N VAL A 3 -9.06 0.69 -3.01
CA VAL A 3 -8.76 2.13 -3.08
C VAL A 3 -7.61 2.42 -4.06
N PHE A 4 -6.57 1.59 -4.09
CA PHE A 4 -5.50 1.75 -5.09
C PHE A 4 -6.00 1.53 -6.52
N GLN A 5 -6.93 0.59 -6.75
CA GLN A 5 -7.52 0.38 -8.08
C GLN A 5 -8.39 1.56 -8.54
N GLU A 6 -9.05 2.25 -7.61
CA GLU A 6 -9.84 3.44 -7.91
C GLU A 6 -8.96 4.65 -8.26
N LEU A 7 -7.80 4.79 -7.59
CA LEU A 7 -6.93 5.97 -7.73
C LEU A 7 -5.87 5.82 -8.83
N VAL A 8 -5.44 4.60 -9.16
CA VAL A 8 -4.43 4.32 -10.18
C VAL A 8 -5.11 4.02 -11.52
N GLN A 9 -4.69 4.72 -12.57
CA GLN A 9 -5.21 4.50 -13.93
C GLN A 9 -4.80 3.13 -14.49
N LYS A 10 -5.51 2.66 -15.54
CA LYS A 10 -5.30 1.31 -16.10
C LYS A 10 -3.85 1.03 -16.52
N ASN A 11 -3.16 2.03 -17.06
CA ASN A 11 -1.77 1.91 -17.54
C ASN A 11 -0.76 2.59 -16.62
N GLU A 12 -1.18 2.95 -15.41
CA GLU A 12 -0.35 3.62 -14.42
C GLU A 12 0.20 2.63 -13.40
N TYR A 13 1.38 2.94 -12.89
CA TYR A 13 2.08 2.15 -11.88
C TYR A 13 2.40 3.03 -10.68
N MET A 14 2.42 2.41 -9.52
CA MET A 14 2.88 2.98 -8.26
C MET A 14 4.13 2.25 -7.80
N TYR A 15 4.91 2.89 -6.94
CA TYR A 15 6.07 2.29 -6.30
C TYR A 15 5.63 1.44 -5.11
N ALA A 16 6.15 0.22 -5.03
CA ALA A 16 6.07 -0.62 -3.84
C ALA A 16 7.49 -0.96 -3.39
N VAL A 17 7.84 -0.68 -2.13
CA VAL A 17 9.19 -0.86 -1.60
C VAL A 17 9.13 -1.66 -0.31
N ASP A 18 9.95 -2.70 -0.25
CA ASP A 18 10.30 -3.40 0.98
C ASP A 18 11.69 -2.89 1.42
N TRP A 19 11.78 -2.38 2.64
CA TRP A 19 13.00 -1.75 3.15
C TRP A 19 14.13 -2.78 3.24
N GLN A 20 15.27 -2.46 2.62
CA GLN A 20 16.44 -3.33 2.37
C GLN A 20 16.32 -4.30 1.17
N PHE A 21 15.19 -4.33 0.47
CA PHE A 21 14.96 -5.16 -0.71
C PHE A 21 14.69 -4.31 -1.96
N PRO A 22 14.66 -4.91 -3.18
CA PRO A 22 14.33 -4.18 -4.39
C PRO A 22 12.96 -3.50 -4.32
N GLY A 23 12.87 -2.31 -4.92
CA GLY A 23 11.59 -1.67 -5.20
C GLY A 23 10.93 -2.27 -6.45
N TYR A 24 9.61 -2.21 -6.49
CA TYR A 24 8.78 -2.75 -7.56
C TYR A 24 7.87 -1.68 -8.14
N TRP A 25 7.65 -1.77 -9.45
CA TRP A 25 6.56 -1.07 -10.11
C TRP A 25 5.33 -1.95 -10.09
N VAL A 26 4.26 -1.41 -9.51
CA VAL A 26 3.06 -2.16 -9.21
C VAL A 26 1.87 -1.49 -9.86
N ASN A 27 1.07 -2.27 -10.56
CA ASN A 27 -0.24 -1.83 -11.02
C ASN A 27 -1.30 -2.58 -10.20
N PRO A 28 -2.06 -1.90 -9.31
CA PRO A 28 -3.01 -2.55 -8.42
C PRO A 28 -4.21 -3.17 -9.14
N ARG A 29 -4.38 -2.92 -10.45
CA ARG A 29 -5.41 -3.47 -11.32
C ARG A 29 -4.98 -4.76 -12.02
N LEU A 30 -3.69 -5.11 -11.96
CA LEU A 30 -3.17 -6.38 -12.44
C LEU A 30 -3.13 -7.40 -11.30
N GLU A 31 -3.11 -8.68 -11.67
CA GLU A 31 -2.85 -9.73 -10.71
C GLU A 31 -1.42 -9.61 -10.19
N PHE A 32 -1.26 -9.63 -8.88
CA PHE A 32 0.05 -9.57 -8.27
C PHE A 32 0.67 -10.96 -8.24
N PRO A 33 1.98 -11.07 -8.51
CA PRO A 33 2.68 -12.32 -8.34
C PRO A 33 2.58 -12.76 -6.87
N LYS A 34 2.33 -14.06 -6.69
CA LYS A 34 2.44 -14.72 -5.40
C LYS A 34 3.68 -15.59 -5.38
N SER A 35 4.21 -15.85 -4.19
CA SER A 35 5.30 -16.80 -3.98
C SER A 35 4.84 -18.23 -4.27
N GLU A 36 5.77 -19.17 -4.27
CA GLU A 36 5.48 -20.61 -4.34
C GLU A 36 4.58 -21.13 -3.20
N PHE A 37 4.44 -20.34 -2.12
CA PHE A 37 3.60 -20.61 -0.97
C PHE A 37 2.23 -19.89 -1.01
N ASP A 38 1.84 -19.31 -2.16
CA ASP A 38 0.60 -18.53 -2.33
C ASP A 38 0.54 -17.23 -1.50
N GLU A 39 1.70 -16.72 -1.06
CA GLU A 39 1.82 -15.46 -0.32
C GLU A 39 2.10 -14.28 -1.26
N TRP A 40 1.63 -13.08 -0.90
CA TRP A 40 1.98 -11.88 -1.64
C TRP A 40 3.48 -11.61 -1.55
N THR A 41 4.14 -11.34 -2.69
CA THR A 41 5.57 -11.00 -2.71
C THR A 41 5.88 -9.74 -1.91
N LEU A 42 4.90 -8.85 -1.75
CA LEU A 42 5.00 -7.63 -0.92
C LEU A 42 3.79 -7.55 -0.01
N PRO A 43 3.94 -7.78 1.32
CA PRO A 43 2.84 -7.61 2.25
C PRO A 43 2.49 -6.12 2.44
N ILE A 44 1.21 -5.86 2.71
CA ILE A 44 0.73 -4.51 3.08
C ILE A 44 1.00 -4.23 4.56
N PHE A 45 0.90 -5.25 5.39
CA PHE A 45 1.15 -5.14 6.82
C PHE A 45 2.63 -5.35 7.11
N PRO A 46 3.24 -4.49 7.92
CA PRO A 46 4.62 -4.70 8.31
C PRO A 46 4.75 -5.98 9.15
N ASN A 47 5.72 -6.81 8.79
CA ASN A 47 6.03 -8.12 9.40
C ASN A 47 7.42 -8.13 10.07
N GLY A 48 7.98 -6.95 10.33
CA GLY A 48 9.37 -6.75 10.77
C GLY A 48 10.08 -5.66 9.98
N ASP A 49 9.71 -5.49 8.72
CA ASP A 49 10.27 -4.47 7.81
C ASP A 49 9.29 -3.34 7.48
N TYR A 50 9.83 -2.25 6.93
CA TYR A 50 9.04 -1.13 6.44
C TYR A 50 8.54 -1.39 5.02
N TYR A 51 7.24 -1.17 4.81
CA TYR A 51 6.61 -1.31 3.50
C TYR A 51 6.06 0.04 3.03
N PHE A 52 6.38 0.40 1.79
CA PHE A 52 5.93 1.65 1.21
C PHE A 52 5.14 1.36 -0.07
N PHE A 53 3.98 1.98 -0.20
CA PHE A 53 3.17 1.98 -1.41
C PHE A 53 2.91 3.44 -1.79
N ILE A 54 3.63 3.97 -2.78
CA ILE A 54 3.67 5.41 -3.08
C ILE A 54 3.30 5.65 -4.54
N HIS A 55 2.44 6.63 -4.78
CA HIS A 55 2.09 7.05 -6.13
C HIS A 55 3.32 7.55 -6.91
N ASN A 56 3.33 7.40 -8.25
CA ASN A 56 4.48 7.74 -9.10
C ASN A 56 4.99 9.18 -8.94
N ASN A 57 4.10 10.12 -8.61
CA ASN A 57 4.39 11.54 -8.42
C ASN A 57 4.46 11.93 -6.93
N PHE A 58 4.44 10.97 -6.01
CA PHE A 58 4.53 11.15 -4.55
C PHE A 58 3.38 11.98 -3.92
N GLU A 59 2.26 12.19 -4.63
CA GLU A 59 1.10 12.92 -4.08
C GLU A 59 0.39 12.19 -2.93
N TRP A 60 0.45 10.86 -2.91
CA TRP A 60 -0.22 10.02 -1.92
C TRP A 60 0.51 8.70 -1.74
N GLY A 61 0.27 8.05 -0.60
CA GLY A 61 0.87 6.75 -0.31
C GLY A 61 0.48 6.17 1.04
N LEU A 62 0.92 4.93 1.24
CA LEU A 62 0.74 4.15 2.45
C LEU A 62 2.11 3.66 2.93
N LEU A 63 2.35 3.81 4.23
CA LEU A 63 3.57 3.43 4.91
C LEU A 63 3.22 2.45 6.03
N GLY A 64 3.81 1.26 6.01
CA GLY A 64 3.81 0.33 7.14
C GLY A 64 5.01 0.58 8.05
N HIS A 65 4.75 0.88 9.32
CA HIS A 65 5.78 1.07 10.33
C HIS A 65 5.81 -0.16 11.26
N PRO A 66 6.83 -1.05 11.16
CA PRO A 66 6.86 -2.31 11.92
C PRO A 66 6.88 -2.08 13.42
N TRP A 67 7.71 -1.16 13.90
CA TRP A 67 7.91 -0.96 15.36
C TRP A 67 6.75 -0.26 16.07
N GLU A 68 5.99 0.58 15.35
CA GLU A 68 4.78 1.21 15.91
C GLU A 68 3.54 0.32 15.69
N GLU A 69 3.66 -0.72 14.86
CA GLU A 69 2.54 -1.52 14.36
C GLU A 69 1.43 -0.67 13.72
N THR A 70 1.85 0.35 12.96
CA THR A 70 0.93 1.31 12.33
C THR A 70 1.00 1.30 10.82
N LEU A 71 -0.12 1.66 10.20
CA LEU A 71 -0.18 2.07 8.81
C LEU A 71 -0.43 3.57 8.77
N THR A 72 0.48 4.32 8.16
CA THR A 72 0.32 5.76 7.91
C THR A 72 -0.14 5.96 6.48
N ILE A 73 -1.23 6.69 6.31
CA ILE A 73 -1.81 7.04 5.02
C ILE A 73 -1.63 8.54 4.81
N PHE A 74 -1.13 8.95 3.64
CA PHE A 74 -1.00 10.35 3.27
C PHE A 74 -1.56 10.64 1.89
N GLY A 75 -1.89 11.92 1.66
CA GLY A 75 -2.48 12.42 0.43
C GLY A 75 -4.00 12.39 0.46
N GLU A 76 -4.62 13.54 0.17
CA GLU A 76 -6.06 13.78 0.33
C GLU A 76 -6.92 12.76 -0.43
N LYS A 77 -6.53 12.43 -1.68
CA LYS A 77 -7.24 11.46 -2.51
C LYS A 77 -7.30 10.08 -1.88
N LEU A 78 -6.18 9.63 -1.29
CA LEU A 78 -6.08 8.32 -0.66
C LEU A 78 -6.87 8.29 0.65
N ILE A 79 -6.71 9.30 1.49
CA ILE A 79 -7.44 9.44 2.77
C ILE A 79 -8.96 9.37 2.52
N LYS A 80 -9.48 10.17 1.58
CA LYS A 80 -10.91 10.15 1.21
C LYS A 80 -11.37 8.77 0.72
N GLY A 81 -10.52 8.04 0.01
CA GLY A 81 -10.79 6.67 -0.40
C GLY A 81 -10.93 5.72 0.78
N PHE A 82 -10.03 5.81 1.77
CA PHE A 82 -10.13 5.00 3.00
C PHE A 82 -11.35 5.38 3.85
N GLU A 83 -11.67 6.67 3.97
CA GLU A 83 -12.88 7.15 4.67
C GLU A 83 -14.16 6.63 4.01
N LYS A 84 -14.21 6.60 2.68
CA LYS A 84 -15.35 6.09 1.90
C LYS A 84 -15.55 4.58 2.09
N HIS A 85 -14.47 3.80 2.06
CA HIS A 85 -14.55 2.34 2.03
C HIS A 85 -14.43 1.67 3.39
N GLN A 86 -13.93 2.38 4.40
CA GLN A 86 -13.78 1.94 5.79
C GLN A 86 -13.31 0.47 5.92
N PRO A 87 -12.14 0.13 5.33
CA PRO A 87 -11.69 -1.26 5.33
C PRO A 87 -11.45 -1.74 6.76
N ARG A 88 -11.90 -2.97 7.05
CA ARG A 88 -11.89 -3.58 8.40
C ARG A 88 -10.52 -3.69 9.06
N MET A 89 -9.45 -3.51 8.28
CA MET A 89 -8.07 -3.59 8.76
C MET A 89 -7.67 -2.45 9.71
N PHE A 90 -8.37 -1.31 9.70
CA PHE A 90 -8.09 -0.22 10.65
C PHE A 90 -9.02 -0.30 11.84
N GLN A 91 -8.42 -0.42 13.02
CA GLN A 91 -9.17 -0.48 14.29
C GLN A 91 -9.20 0.88 14.99
N LYS A 92 -8.17 1.71 14.77
CA LYS A 92 -7.98 2.99 15.47
C LYS A 92 -7.19 3.97 14.61
N ILE A 93 -7.61 5.24 14.63
CA ILE A 93 -6.83 6.36 14.09
C ILE A 93 -5.97 6.91 15.24
N LEU A 94 -4.67 7.10 14.98
CA LEU A 94 -3.71 7.55 15.99
C LEU A 94 -3.41 9.05 15.90
N ARG A 95 -3.39 9.61 14.68
CA ARG A 95 -3.05 10.99 14.35
C ARG A 95 -3.63 11.37 13.00
#